data_AF-A0A5M3VZV5-F1
#
_entry.id   AF-A0A5M3VZV5-F1
#
_cell.length_a   1.000
_cell.length_b   1.000
_cell.length_c   1.000
_cell.angle_alpha   90.00
_cell.angle_beta   90.00
_cell.angle_gamma   90.00
#
_symmetry.space_group_name_H-M   'P 1'
#
loop_
_entity.id
_entity.type
_entity.pdbx_description
1 polymer ?
#
loop_
_entity_poly.entity_id
_entity_poly.type
_entity_poly.pdbx_seq_one_letter_code
_entity_poly.pdbx_strand_id
1 'polypeptide(L)'
;MSDAKRRITITVDPAAADYAEQLVQAGREQSVSAAFNAALLARRRRELHGLAMLRERAALADPARVARIRAHVDKQARDSGFQVAAGE
;
A
#
# COMPACT_ATOMS: atom_id res chain seq x y z
N MET A 1 -5.36 15.97 24.35
CA MET A 1 -6.35 14.96 23.92
C MET A 1 -5.78 13.60 24.27
N SER A 2 -6.49 12.78 25.05
CA SER A 2 -5.91 11.55 25.61
C SER A 2 -5.37 10.64 24.50
N ASP A 3 -4.06 10.37 24.54
CA ASP A 3 -3.32 9.40 23.72
C ASP A 3 -3.70 7.96 24.09
N ALA A 4 -5.00 7.72 24.27
CA ALA A 4 -5.53 6.45 24.71
C ALA A 4 -5.65 5.54 23.49
N LYS A 5 -4.84 4.47 23.47
CA LYS A 5 -4.97 3.40 22.47
C LYS A 5 -6.40 2.87 22.46
N ARG A 6 -7.05 2.86 21.30
CA ARG A 6 -8.39 2.26 21.15
C ARG A 6 -8.28 0.74 21.22
N ARG A 7 -8.99 0.13 22.18
CA ARG A 7 -9.11 -1.33 22.24
C ARG A 7 -10.06 -1.81 21.14
N ILE A 8 -9.60 -2.78 20.36
CA ILE A 8 -10.38 -3.48 19.34
C ILE A 8 -10.21 -4.99 19.53
N THR A 9 -11.21 -5.75 19.12
CA THR A 9 -11.11 -7.22 18.99
C THR A 9 -11.09 -7.54 17.52
N ILE A 10 -10.12 -8.32 17.07
CA ILE A 10 -9.98 -8.76 15.69
C ILE A 10 -9.80 -10.28 15.67
N THR A 11 -10.27 -10.91 14.61
CA THR A 11 -9.88 -12.28 14.28
C THR A 11 -8.71 -12.22 13.30
N VAL A 12 -7.68 -13.00 13.56
CA VAL A 12 -6.46 -13.05 12.74
C VAL A 12 -6.18 -14.49 12.35
N ASP A 13 -5.41 -14.67 11.29
CA ASP A 13 -4.89 -15.98 10.91
C ASP A 13 -4.06 -16.59 12.05
N PRO A 14 -4.22 -17.90 12.37
CA PRO A 14 -3.46 -18.54 13.44
C PRO A 14 -1.95 -18.39 13.30
N ALA A 15 -1.40 -18.51 12.08
CA ALA A 15 0.03 -18.38 11.86
C ALA A 15 0.53 -16.94 12.13
N ALA A 16 -0.32 -15.93 11.91
CA ALA A 16 -0.01 -14.55 12.26
C ALA A 16 -0.01 -14.33 13.78
N ALA A 17 -0.92 -14.99 14.51
CA ALA A 17 -0.93 -14.96 15.97
C ALA A 17 0.31 -15.65 16.55
N ASP A 18 0.62 -16.86 16.09
CA ASP A 18 1.79 -17.63 16.53
C ASP A 18 3.09 -16.86 16.31
N TYR A 19 3.24 -16.23 15.13
CA TYR A 19 4.41 -15.41 14.84
C TYR A 19 4.50 -14.16 15.73
N ALA A 20 3.38 -13.50 16.01
CA ALA A 20 3.36 -12.35 16.93
C ALA A 20 3.77 -12.76 18.34
N GLU A 21 3.35 -13.94 18.82
CA GLU A 21 3.80 -14.49 20.10
C GLU A 21 5.30 -14.81 20.07
N GLN A 22 5.81 -15.44 19.01
CA GLN A 22 7.25 -15.71 18.86
C GLN A 22 8.09 -14.44 18.92
N LEU A 23 7.63 -13.33 18.33
CA LEU A 23 8.33 -12.04 18.41
C LEU A 23 8.42 -11.51 19.85
N VAL A 24 7.38 -11.73 20.65
CA VAL A 24 7.38 -11.35 22.07
C VAL A 24 8.32 -12.25 22.87
N GLN A 25 8.24 -13.56 22.67
CA GLN A 25 9.12 -14.53 23.35
C GLN A 25 10.60 -14.29 23.02
N ALA A 26 10.91 -13.89 21.79
CA ALA A 26 12.25 -13.52 21.38
C ALA A 26 12.70 -12.12 21.87
N GLY A 27 11.87 -11.41 22.66
CA GLY A 27 12.16 -10.07 23.16
C GLY A 27 12.22 -8.98 22.08
N ARG A 28 11.73 -9.27 20.87
CA ARG A 28 11.73 -8.33 19.74
C ARG A 28 10.59 -7.34 19.80
N GLU A 29 9.51 -7.70 20.48
CA GLU A 29 8.32 -6.87 20.68
C GLU A 29 7.86 -6.94 22.13
N GLN A 30 7.31 -5.85 22.65
CA GLN A 30 6.87 -5.75 24.06
C GLN A 30 5.54 -6.46 24.33
N SER A 31 4.74 -6.70 23.29
CA SER A 31 3.46 -7.44 23.37
C SER A 31 2.98 -7.84 21.98
N VAL A 32 2.02 -8.77 21.91
CA VAL A 32 1.34 -9.15 20.67
C VAL A 32 0.71 -7.93 19.98
N SER A 33 0.11 -7.03 20.77
CA SER A 33 -0.46 -5.78 20.24
C SER A 33 0.59 -4.86 19.63
N ALA A 34 1.80 -4.82 20.19
CA ALA A 34 2.92 -4.04 19.64
C ALA A 34 3.37 -4.62 18.29
N ALA A 35 3.48 -5.95 18.18
CA ALA A 35 3.81 -6.62 16.94
C ALA A 35 2.80 -6.31 15.81
N PHE A 36 1.50 -6.42 16.09
CA PHE A 36 0.45 -6.10 15.11
C PHE A 36 0.47 -4.62 14.70
N ASN A 37 0.63 -3.71 15.68
CA ASN A 37 0.72 -2.28 15.39
C ASN A 37 1.95 -1.95 14.55
N ALA A 38 3.12 -2.51 14.87
CA ALA A 38 4.35 -2.32 14.13
C ALA A 38 4.20 -2.78 12.67
N ALA A 39 3.63 -3.97 12.46
CA ALA A 39 3.37 -4.51 11.13
C ALA A 39 2.42 -3.62 10.30
N LEU A 40 1.30 -3.19 10.89
CA LEU A 40 0.32 -2.36 10.20
C LEU A 40 0.87 -0.96 9.87
N LEU A 41 1.60 -0.34 10.80
CA LEU A 41 2.24 0.94 10.58
C LEU A 41 3.37 0.85 9.55
N ALA A 42 4.13 -0.25 9.52
CA ALA A 42 5.14 -0.50 8.49
C ALA A 42 4.51 -0.62 7.10
N ARG A 43 3.37 -1.31 6.98
CA ARG A 43 2.60 -1.39 5.73
C ARG A 43 2.13 0.00 5.29
N ARG A 44 1.49 0.77 6.17
CA ARG A 44 1.03 2.13 5.88
C ARG A 44 2.17 3.04 5.42
N ARG A 45 3.34 2.96 6.07
CA ARG A 45 4.52 3.74 5.65
C ARG A 45 4.97 3.39 4.23
N ARG A 46 5.02 2.10 3.87
CA ARG A 46 5.37 1.67 2.51
C ARG A 46 4.37 2.18 1.47
N GLU A 47 3.08 2.11 1.78
CA GLU A 47 2.02 2.60 0.90
C GLU A 47 2.13 4.11 0.68
N LEU A 48 2.32 4.89 1.76
CA LEU A 48 2.50 6.34 1.66
C LEU A 48 3.79 6.72 0.91
N HIS A 49 4.89 5.99 1.14
CA HIS A 49 6.14 6.22 0.42
C HIS A 49 5.98 5.93 -1.08
N GLY A 50 5.31 4.83 -1.45
CA GLY A 50 5.00 4.51 -2.84
C GLY A 50 4.18 5.61 -3.51
N LEU A 51 3.14 6.10 -2.84
CA LEU A 51 2.34 7.21 -3.34
C LEU A 51 3.13 8.51 -3.47
N ALA A 52 4.01 8.81 -2.51
CA ALA A 52 4.87 9.99 -2.58
C ALA A 52 5.81 9.93 -3.79
N MET A 53 6.46 8.79 -4.01
CA MET A 53 7.31 8.57 -5.19
C MET A 53 6.54 8.69 -6.51
N LEU A 54 5.32 8.14 -6.57
CA LEU A 54 4.47 8.29 -7.76
C LEU A 54 4.10 9.75 -8.01
N ARG A 55 3.74 10.51 -6.98
CA ARG A 55 3.41 11.94 -7.09
C ARG A 55 4.60 12.78 -7.53
N GLU A 56 5.77 12.52 -6.97
CA GLU A 56 7.01 13.21 -7.38
C GLU A 56 7.34 12.94 -8.85
N ARG A 57 7.24 11.68 -9.29
CA ARG A 57 7.45 11.32 -10.70
C ARG A 57 6.41 11.95 -11.62
N ALA A 58 5.15 12.02 -11.18
CA ALA A 58 4.08 12.68 -11.94
C ALA A 58 4.33 14.19 -12.06
N ALA A 59 4.82 14.85 -11.01
CA ALA A 59 5.13 16.29 -11.04
C ALA A 59 6.25 16.64 -12.03
N LEU A 60 7.18 15.72 -12.28
CA LEU A 60 8.27 15.87 -13.25
C LEU A 60 7.92 15.36 -14.66
N ALA A 61 6.73 14.78 -14.85
CA ALA A 61 6.35 14.20 -16.13
C ALA A 61 5.92 15.28 -17.12
N ASP A 62 6.39 15.18 -18.37
CA ASP A 62 5.86 15.98 -19.49
C ASP A 62 4.44 15.49 -19.85
N PRO A 63 3.40 16.32 -19.65
CA PRO A 63 2.02 15.93 -19.93
C PRO A 63 1.80 15.55 -21.40
N ALA A 64 2.49 16.21 -22.33
CA ALA A 64 2.35 15.93 -23.75
C ALA A 64 2.95 14.56 -24.11
N ARG A 65 4.09 14.19 -23.51
CA ARG A 65 4.67 12.86 -23.65
C ARG A 65 3.77 11.77 -23.06
N VAL A 66 3.19 12.01 -21.89
CA VAL A 66 2.25 11.06 -21.25
C VAL A 66 1.03 10.85 -22.13
N ALA A 67 0.45 11.92 -22.69
CA ALA A 67 -0.69 11.82 -23.60
C ALA A 67 -0.37 11.00 -24.87
N ARG A 68 0.82 11.20 -25.47
CA ARG A 68 1.28 10.40 -26.62
C ARG A 68 1.41 8.92 -26.30
N ILE A 69 2.01 8.59 -25.15
CA ILE A 69 2.16 7.20 -24.71
C ILE A 69 0.78 6.58 -24.45
N ARG A 70 -0.11 7.29 -23.75
CA ARG A 70 -1.47 6.82 -23.49
C ARG A 70 -2.23 6.53 -24.79
N ALA A 71 -2.21 7.45 -25.75
CA ALA A 71 -2.86 7.25 -27.05
C ALA A 71 -2.31 6.03 -27.81
N HIS A 72 -0.99 5.78 -27.73
CA HIS A 72 -0.37 4.59 -28.33
C HIS A 72 -0.83 3.30 -27.63
N VAL A 73 -0.82 3.26 -26.30
CA VAL A 73 -1.28 2.10 -25.52
C VAL A 73 -2.76 1.82 -25.78
N ASP A 74 -3.60 2.85 -25.78
CA ASP A 74 -5.03 2.73 -26.06
C ASP A 74 -5.28 2.19 -27.47
N LYS A 75 -4.47 2.59 -28.45
CA LYS A 75 -4.51 2.03 -29.80
C LYS A 75 -4.17 0.53 -29.79
N GLN A 76 -3.06 0.13 -29.16
CA GLN A 76 -2.65 -1.28 -29.07
C GLN A 76 -3.69 -2.15 -28.35
N ALA A 77 -4.30 -1.62 -27.30
CA ALA A 77 -5.36 -2.31 -26.56
C ALA A 77 -6.59 -2.55 -27.44
N ARG A 78 -7.03 -1.54 -28.21
CA ARG A 78 -8.14 -1.69 -29.18
C ARG A 78 -7.80 -2.69 -30.28
N ASP A 79 -6.60 -2.61 -30.84
CA ASP A 79 -6.12 -3.52 -31.88
C ASP A 79 -6.08 -4.98 -31.38
N SER A 80 -5.89 -5.18 -30.07
CA SER A 80 -5.91 -6.48 -29.40
C SER A 80 -7.30 -6.91 -28.92
N GLY A 81 -8.36 -6.14 -29.23
CA GLY A 81 -9.75 -6.45 -28.90
C GLY A 81 -10.20 -6.02 -27.49
N PHE A 82 -9.38 -5.28 -26.75
CA PHE A 82 -9.79 -4.73 -25.45
C PHE A 82 -10.61 -3.44 -25.64
N GLN A 83 -11.66 -3.29 -24.82
CA GLN A 83 -12.37 -2.02 -24.71
C GLN A 83 -11.57 -1.04 -23.85
N VAL A 84 -11.38 0.17 -24.35
CA VAL A 84 -10.64 1.24 -23.68
C VAL A 84 -11.60 2.40 -23.39
N ALA A 85 -11.64 2.86 -22.14
CA ALA A 85 -12.47 4.00 -21.75
C ALA A 85 -12.07 5.27 -22.51
N ALA A 86 -13.06 6.06 -22.95
CA ALA A 86 -12.80 7.41 -23.45
C ALA A 86 -12.26 8.24 -22.28
N GLY A 87 -10.99 8.63 -22.34
CA GLY A 87 -10.41 9.53 -21.34
C GLY A 87 -11.01 10.92 -21.48
N GLU A 88 -11.44 11.51 -20.35
CA GLU A 88 -11.57 12.96 -20.19
C GLU A 88 -10.20 13.65 -20.29
#